data_AF-A0AAN5C318-F1
#
_entry.id   AF-A0AAN5C318-F1
#
_cell.length_a   1.000
_cell.length_b   1.000
_cell.length_c   1.000
_cell.angle_alpha   90.00
_cell.angle_beta   90.00
_cell.angle_gamma   90.00
#
_symmetry.space_group_name_H-M   'P 1'
#
loop_
_entity.id
_entity.type
_entity.pdbx_description
1 polymer ?
#
loop_
_entity_poly.entity_id
_entity_poly.type
_entity_poly.pdbx_seq_one_letter_code
_entity_poly.pdbx_strand_id
1 'polypeptide(L)'
;MESASSESPLSTVEEWKIKTCQFSNHSTEALAALFSRTFEGMSTVLRNPDHCHIQRALASIEFELSNSLRFEETGELSIRSLMFGLIESLHLTLTHLTEDSQHT
;
A
#
# COMPACT_ATOMS: atom_id res chain seq x y z
N MET A 1 -4.67 18.64 -28.99
CA MET A 1 -5.01 18.76 -27.56
C MET A 1 -5.22 17.35 -27.06
N GLU A 2 -4.18 16.73 -26.51
CA GLU A 2 -4.31 15.46 -25.81
C GLU A 2 -5.17 15.70 -24.58
N SER A 3 -6.35 15.10 -24.56
CA SER A 3 -7.16 15.00 -23.36
C SER A 3 -6.36 14.17 -22.37
N ALA A 4 -5.78 14.81 -21.35
CA ALA A 4 -5.38 14.13 -20.14
C ALA A 4 -6.65 13.48 -19.57
N SER A 5 -6.87 12.21 -19.91
CA SER A 5 -7.81 11.35 -19.22
C SER A 5 -7.34 11.37 -17.77
N SER A 6 -8.05 12.11 -16.93
CA SER A 6 -7.82 12.10 -15.50
C SER A 6 -8.18 10.71 -15.01
N GLU A 7 -7.22 9.79 -15.05
CA GLU A 7 -7.39 8.46 -14.49
C GLU A 7 -7.83 8.59 -13.05
N SER A 8 -8.88 7.85 -12.69
CA SER A 8 -9.36 7.85 -11.32
C SER A 8 -8.27 7.32 -10.39
N PRO A 9 -8.11 7.85 -9.17
CA PRO A 9 -7.15 7.30 -8.20
C PRO A 9 -7.30 5.79 -7.98
N LEU A 10 -8.55 5.29 -8.02
CA LEU A 10 -8.84 3.86 -7.95
C LEU A 10 -8.28 3.09 -9.15
N SER A 11 -8.44 3.57 -10.38
CA SER A 11 -7.91 2.88 -11.57
C SER A 11 -6.39 2.78 -11.53
N THR A 12 -5.70 3.86 -11.12
CA THR A 12 -4.25 3.85 -10.95
C THR A 12 -3.83 2.85 -9.87
N VAL A 13 -4.49 2.84 -8.71
CA VAL A 13 -4.20 1.89 -7.63
C VAL A 13 -4.46 0.44 -8.04
N GLU A 14 -5.52 0.16 -8.80
CA GLU A 14 -5.79 -1.18 -9.33
C GLU A 14 -4.73 -1.65 -10.32
N GLU A 15 -4.27 -0.76 -11.20
CA GLU A 15 -3.18 -1.07 -12.13
C GLU A 15 -1.89 -1.42 -11.37
N TRP A 16 -1.53 -0.60 -10.38
CA TRP A 16 -0.37 -0.88 -9.54
C TRP A 16 -0.54 -2.13 -8.68
N LYS A 17 -1.75 -2.43 -8.19
CA LYS A 17 -2.05 -3.70 -7.50
C LYS A 17 -1.72 -4.90 -8.38
N ILE A 18 -2.10 -4.86 -9.66
CA ILE A 18 -1.80 -5.92 -10.62
C ILE A 18 -0.28 -6.05 -10.82
N LYS A 19 0.41 -4.93 -11.09
CA LYS A 19 1.86 -4.92 -11.32
C LYS A 19 2.64 -5.45 -10.12
N THR A 20 2.26 -5.04 -8.92
CA THR A 20 2.94 -5.44 -7.68
C THR A 20 2.65 -6.89 -7.30
N CYS A 21 1.44 -7.39 -7.58
CA CYS A 21 1.11 -8.81 -7.45
C CYS A 21 1.92 -9.69 -8.41
N GLN A 22 2.08 -9.25 -9.67
CA GLN A 22 2.95 -9.93 -10.63
C GLN A 22 4.40 -9.93 -10.16
N PHE A 23 4.90 -8.79 -9.68
CA PHE A 23 6.24 -8.68 -9.13
C PHE A 23 6.46 -9.61 -7.92
N SER A 24 5.51 -9.65 -6.97
CA SER A 24 5.62 -10.51 -5.79
C SER A 24 5.58 -12.00 -6.10
N ASN A 25 4.88 -12.42 -7.15
CA ASN A 25 4.85 -13.82 -7.57
C ASN A 25 6.19 -14.32 -8.14
N HIS A 26 7.05 -13.40 -8.57
CA HIS A 26 8.36 -13.70 -9.16
C HIS A 26 9.53 -13.30 -8.25
N SER A 27 9.25 -12.69 -7.10
CA SER A 27 10.26 -12.24 -6.15
C SER A 27 10.20 -13.09 -4.88
N THR A 28 11.37 -13.42 -4.35
CA THR A 28 11.51 -14.05 -3.02
C THR A 28 11.67 -13.00 -1.91
N GLU A 29 11.68 -11.71 -2.26
CA GLU A 29 11.86 -10.60 -1.32
C GLU A 29 10.56 -10.35 -0.54
N ALA A 30 10.66 -10.26 0.78
CA ALA A 30 9.52 -10.02 1.65
C ALA A 30 8.86 -8.66 1.37
N LEU A 31 9.65 -7.69 0.91
CA LEU A 31 9.21 -6.37 0.55
C LEU A 31 8.33 -6.35 -0.69
N ALA A 32 8.56 -7.26 -1.65
CA ALA A 32 7.70 -7.40 -2.82
C ALA A 32 6.27 -7.81 -2.40
N ALA A 33 6.17 -8.74 -1.45
CA ALA A 33 4.89 -9.16 -0.88
C ALA A 33 4.21 -8.02 -0.10
N LEU A 34 4.95 -7.31 0.77
CA LEU A 34 4.43 -6.15 1.50
C LEU A 34 3.92 -5.06 0.54
N PHE A 35 4.63 -4.81 -0.55
CA PHE A 35 4.23 -3.81 -1.53
C PHE A 35 2.92 -4.19 -2.23
N SER A 36 2.75 -5.45 -2.61
CA SER A 36 1.50 -5.95 -3.16
C SER A 36 0.33 -5.80 -2.17
N ARG A 37 0.54 -6.18 -0.90
CA ARG A 37 -0.46 -6.02 0.17
C ARG A 37 -0.85 -4.57 0.42
N THR A 38 0.11 -3.66 0.30
CA THR A 38 -0.13 -2.23 0.48
C THR A 38 -1.10 -1.69 -0.58
N PHE A 39 -0.92 -2.04 -1.85
CA PHE A 39 -1.86 -1.67 -2.91
C PHE A 39 -3.22 -2.36 -2.80
N GLU A 40 -3.27 -3.58 -2.26
CA GLU A 40 -4.53 -4.27 -1.93
C GLU A 40 -5.31 -3.52 -0.84
N GLY A 41 -4.63 -3.07 0.21
CA GLY A 41 -5.20 -2.21 1.26
C GLY A 41 -5.77 -0.91 0.69
N MET A 42 -4.99 -0.21 -0.14
CA MET A 42 -5.44 1.01 -0.82
C MET A 42 -6.68 0.79 -1.69
N SER A 43 -6.66 -0.27 -2.52
CA SER A 43 -7.78 -0.64 -3.39
C SER A 43 -9.05 -0.86 -2.56
N THR A 44 -8.93 -1.55 -1.42
CA THR A 44 -10.04 -1.81 -0.51
C THR A 44 -10.63 -0.51 0.05
N VAL A 45 -9.77 0.38 0.54
CA VAL A 45 -10.18 1.68 1.09
C VAL A 45 -10.82 2.57 0.03
N LEU A 46 -10.26 2.62 -1.18
CA LEU A 46 -10.80 3.45 -2.26
C LEU A 46 -12.13 2.92 -2.82
N ARG A 47 -12.36 1.60 -2.76
CA ARG A 47 -13.64 0.99 -3.17
C ARG A 47 -14.74 1.22 -2.15
N ASN A 48 -14.41 1.16 -0.87
CA ASN A 48 -15.36 1.36 0.22
C ASN A 48 -14.65 2.01 1.41
N PRO A 49 -14.68 3.34 1.53
CA PRO A 49 -13.93 4.09 2.55
C PRO A 49 -14.62 4.06 3.91
N ASP A 50 -15.25 2.94 4.29
CA ASP A 50 -15.78 2.82 5.64
C ASP A 50 -14.66 2.56 6.67
N HIS A 51 -14.89 2.99 7.90
CA HIS A 51 -13.93 2.92 8.98
C HIS A 51 -13.44 1.49 9.25
N CYS A 52 -14.29 0.47 9.06
CA CYS A 52 -13.90 -0.94 9.27
C CYS A 52 -12.90 -1.41 8.20
N HIS A 53 -13.11 -1.03 6.94
CA HIS A 53 -12.19 -1.35 5.85
C HIS A 53 -10.86 -0.60 5.99
N ILE A 54 -10.89 0.67 6.42
CA ILE A 54 -9.67 1.45 6.70
C ILE A 54 -8.86 0.81 7.83
N GLN A 55 -9.49 0.47 8.95
CA GLN A 55 -8.81 -0.20 10.07
C GLN A 55 -8.25 -1.57 9.69
N ARG A 56 -8.98 -2.35 8.89
CA ARG A 56 -8.50 -3.64 8.41
C ARG A 56 -7.29 -3.48 7.49
N ALA A 57 -7.31 -2.50 6.60
CA ALA A 57 -6.18 -2.19 5.73
C ALA A 57 -4.95 -1.77 6.53
N LEU A 58 -5.13 -0.90 7.54
CA LEU A 58 -4.07 -0.51 8.47
C LEU A 58 -3.47 -1.71 9.21
N ALA A 59 -4.31 -2.53 9.86
CA ALA A 59 -3.85 -3.69 10.60
C ALA A 59 -3.07 -4.68 9.71
N SER A 60 -3.51 -4.85 8.46
CA SER A 60 -2.79 -5.70 7.51
C SER A 60 -1.43 -5.11 7.13
N ILE A 61 -1.33 -3.80 6.91
CA ILE A 61 -0.08 -3.13 6.57
C ILE A 61 0.89 -3.18 7.74
N GLU A 62 0.43 -2.89 8.97
CA GLU A 62 1.25 -2.94 10.18
C GLU A 62 1.81 -4.33 10.45
N PHE A 63 0.97 -5.36 10.31
CA PHE A 63 1.40 -6.74 10.48
C PHE A 63 2.52 -7.09 9.50
N GLU A 64 2.34 -6.78 8.22
CA GLU A 64 3.34 -7.09 7.19
C GLU A 64 4.61 -6.22 7.32
N LEU A 65 4.48 -4.94 7.70
CA LEU A 65 5.61 -4.06 7.99
C LEU A 65 6.48 -4.62 9.12
N SER A 66 5.83 -5.07 10.21
CA SER A 66 6.53 -5.64 11.37
C SER A 66 7.26 -6.94 11.05
N ASN A 67 6.75 -7.72 10.09
CA ASN A 67 7.37 -8.98 9.65
C ASN A 67 8.50 -8.74 8.66
N SER A 68 8.30 -7.89 7.65
CA SER A 68 9.28 -7.61 6.59
C SER A 68 10.53 -6.88 7.08
N LEU A 69 10.40 -5.94 8.02
CA LEU A 69 11.53 -5.23 8.63
C LEU A 69 12.52 -6.15 9.36
N ARG A 70 12.09 -7.37 9.76
CA ARG A 70 12.91 -8.31 10.53
C ARG A 70 13.78 -9.23 9.68
N PHE A 71 13.55 -9.32 8.37
CA PHE A 71 14.16 -10.39 7.55
C PHE A 71 14.89 -9.93 6.29
N GLU A 72 14.88 -8.64 5.95
CA GLU A 72 15.59 -8.16 4.77
C GLU A 72 16.93 -7.49 5.12
N GLU A 73 18.03 -8.19 4.84
CA GLU A 73 19.39 -7.62 4.77
C GLU A 73 19.92 -7.55 3.33
N THR A 74 19.23 -8.16 2.37
CA THR A 74 19.68 -8.30 0.98
C THR A 74 18.75 -7.52 0.04
N GLY A 75 19.32 -6.66 -0.81
CA GLY A 75 18.59 -5.87 -1.81
C GLY A 75 19.23 -4.50 -2.09
N GLU A 76 18.82 -3.82 -3.16
CA GLU A 76 19.29 -2.46 -3.47
C GLU A 76 18.66 -1.46 -2.48
N LEU A 77 19.50 -0.79 -1.69
CA LEU A 77 19.08 0.09 -0.58
C LEU A 77 18.15 1.24 -1.03
N SER A 78 18.34 1.74 -2.25
CA SER A 78 17.57 2.82 -2.87
C SER A 78 16.10 2.43 -3.10
N ILE A 79 15.88 1.28 -3.75
CA ILE A 79 14.57 0.71 -4.05
C ILE A 79 13.84 0.40 -2.74
N ARG A 80 14.56 -0.19 -1.79
CA ARG A 80 14.04 -0.43 -0.44
C ARG A 80 13.56 0.83 0.25
N SER A 81 14.38 1.87 0.28
CA SER A 81 14.06 3.13 0.94
C SER A 81 12.82 3.78 0.30
N LEU A 82 12.70 3.70 -1.02
CA LEU A 82 11.51 4.17 -1.73
C LEU A 82 10.25 3.39 -1.34
N MET A 83 10.33 2.06 -1.30
CA MET A 83 9.20 1.20 -0.95
C MET A 83 8.76 1.44 0.50
N PHE A 84 9.71 1.49 1.44
CA PHE A 84 9.42 1.83 2.84
C PHE A 84 8.78 3.21 2.97
N GLY A 85 9.30 4.23 2.28
CA GLY A 85 8.73 5.57 2.31
C GLY A 85 7.30 5.62 1.78
N LEU A 86 6.98 4.82 0.74
CA LEU A 86 5.61 4.71 0.24
C LEU A 86 4.67 4.06 1.27
N ILE A 87 5.12 2.96 1.87
CA ILE A 87 4.33 2.20 2.85
C ILE A 87 4.07 3.04 4.10
N GLU A 88 5.10 3.74 4.60
CA GLU A 88 4.98 4.67 5.73
C GLU A 88 4.03 5.81 5.42
N SER A 89 4.15 6.44 4.24
CA SER A 89 3.24 7.50 3.81
C SER A 89 1.78 7.03 3.77
N LEU A 90 1.56 5.78 3.35
CA LEU A 90 0.24 5.17 3.32
C LEU A 90 -0.31 4.87 4.69
N HIS A 91 0.51 4.30 5.57
CA HIS A 91 0.15 4.05 6.96
C HIS A 91 -0.27 5.36 7.65
N LEU A 92 0.50 6.43 7.50
CA LEU A 92 0.17 7.75 8.04
C LEU A 92 -1.12 8.32 7.46
N THR A 93 -1.31 8.20 6.15
CA THR A 93 -2.52 8.70 5.48
C THR A 93 -3.77 7.97 5.98
N LEU A 94 -3.71 6.64 6.07
CA LEU A 94 -4.83 5.85 6.57
C LEU A 94 -5.08 6.10 8.05
N THR A 95 -4.03 6.30 8.86
CA THR A 95 -4.14 6.65 10.28
C THR A 95 -4.91 7.96 10.45
N HIS A 96 -4.51 9.02 9.73
CA HIS A 96 -5.22 10.30 9.77
C HIS A 96 -6.70 10.18 9.34
N LEU A 97 -6.98 9.41 8.27
CA LEU A 97 -8.37 9.18 7.84
C LEU A 97 -9.21 8.47 8.92
N THR A 98 -8.58 7.62 9.73
CA THR A 98 -9.25 6.92 10.83
C THR A 98 -9.49 7.85 12.02
N GLU A 99 -8.54 8.72 12.34
CA GLU A 99 -8.64 9.71 13.42
C GLU A 99 -9.69 10.79 13.10
N ASP A 100 -9.72 11.30 11.87
CA ASP A 100 -10.72 12.29 11.43
C ASP A 100 -12.15 11.73 11.47
N SER A 101 -12.30 10.42 11.19
CA SER A 101 -13.58 9.71 11.26
C SER A 101 -14.11 9.53 12.69
N GLN A 102 -13.29 9.75 13.73
CA GLN A 102 -13.72 9.70 15.14
C GLN A 102 -14.17 11.06 15.70
N HIS A 103 -14.03 12.13 14.90
CA HIS A 103 -14.38 13.50 15.29
C HIS A 103 -15.59 14.07 14.51
N THR A 104 -16.28 13.24 13.73
CA THR A 104 -17.53 13.56 13.04
C THR A 104 -18.69 12.72 13.55
#